data_AF-A0A2V7VPE1-F1
#
_entry.id   AF-A0A2V7VPE1-F1
#
_cell.length_a   1.000
_cell.length_b   1.000
_cell.length_c   1.000
_cell.angle_alpha   90.00
_cell.angle_beta   90.00
_cell.angle_gamma   90.00
#
_symmetry.space_group_name_H-M   'P 1'
#
loop_
_entity.id
_entity.type
_entity.pdbx_description
1 polymer ?
#
loop_
_entity_poly.entity_id
_entity_poly.type
_entity_poly.pdbx_seq_one_letter_code
_entity_poly.pdbx_strand_id
1 'polypeptide(L)'
;AGVMQGERERCVAAGMDDYLGKPVRLQTLDSTLRKWIPRMGETPAAAPGGEPSSLPPEHPLRLLEQRGRGELVAEIIELFLETTPQRLEQMREARLKADSASVLSLAHSLKGAAVQLGAWGMAELCQKIQTLGRGASMAETGDLLY
;
A
#
# COMPACT_ATOMS: atom_id res chain seq x y z
N ALA A 1 -1.21 28.76 3.91
CA ALA A 1 -1.36 29.75 2.83
C ALA A 1 -1.52 28.98 1.53
N GLY A 2 -2.74 28.76 1.06
CA GLY A 2 -3.33 29.56 -0.02
C GLY A 2 -3.60 28.63 -1.20
N VAL A 3 -4.61 27.75 -1.09
CA VAL A 3 -5.06 26.92 -2.20
C VAL A 3 -5.57 27.88 -3.27
N MET A 4 -4.78 28.07 -4.32
CA MET A 4 -5.02 29.03 -5.40
C MET A 4 -6.39 28.75 -6.01
N GLN A 5 -7.32 29.65 -5.72
CA GLN A 5 -8.58 29.82 -6.45
C GLN A 5 -8.21 29.89 -7.95
N GLY A 6 -8.48 28.81 -8.70
CA GLY A 6 -8.08 28.68 -10.11
C GLY A 6 -7.41 27.36 -10.50
N GLU A 7 -7.02 26.48 -9.56
CA GLU A 7 -6.56 25.12 -9.93
C GLU A 7 -7.67 24.28 -10.57
N ARG A 8 -8.88 24.34 -10.00
CA ARG A 8 -10.05 23.68 -10.56
C ARG A 8 -10.35 24.15 -11.99
N GLU A 9 -10.31 25.45 -12.22
CA GLU A 9 -10.57 26.05 -13.53
C GLU A 9 -9.50 25.65 -14.55
N ARG A 10 -8.23 25.62 -14.16
CA ARG A 10 -7.13 25.14 -15.02
C ARG A 10 -7.25 23.66 -15.36
N CYS A 11 -7.64 22.80 -14.40
CA CYS A 11 -7.85 21.38 -14.63
C CYS A 11 -9.02 21.12 -15.59
N VAL A 12 -10.14 21.83 -15.42
CA VAL A 12 -11.29 21.73 -16.33
C VAL A 12 -10.95 22.28 -17.71
N ALA A 13 -10.23 23.41 -17.79
CA ALA A 13 -9.78 23.97 -19.08
C ALA A 13 -8.80 23.06 -19.84
N ALA A 14 -8.07 22.19 -19.12
CA ALA A 14 -7.20 21.17 -19.70
C ALA A 14 -7.94 19.92 -20.19
N GLY A 15 -9.28 19.88 -20.09
CA GLY A 15 -10.10 18.76 -20.54
C GLY A 15 -10.33 17.65 -19.51
N MET A 16 -10.09 17.91 -18.22
CA MET A 16 -10.42 16.95 -17.15
C MET A 16 -11.90 17.00 -16.79
N ASP A 17 -12.50 15.85 -16.50
CA ASP A 17 -13.93 15.72 -16.15
C ASP A 17 -14.28 16.30 -14.76
N ASP A 18 -13.33 16.29 -13.81
CA ASP A 18 -13.51 16.88 -12.48
C ASP A 18 -12.16 17.18 -11.80
N TYR A 19 -12.22 17.84 -10.64
CA TYR A 19 -11.04 18.18 -9.84
C TYR A 19 -11.23 17.82 -8.36
N LEU A 20 -10.27 17.06 -7.80
CA LEU A 20 -10.17 16.76 -6.38
C LEU A 20 -8.92 17.42 -5.79
N GLY A 21 -9.12 18.49 -5.01
CA GLY A 21 -8.04 19.19 -4.34
C GLY A 21 -7.37 18.35 -3.25
N LYS A 22 -6.07 18.56 -3.03
CA LYS A 22 -5.34 17.93 -1.93
C LYS A 22 -5.64 18.64 -0.58
N PRO A 23 -5.68 17.92 0.56
CA PRO A 23 -5.70 16.46 0.65
C PRO A 23 -7.06 15.91 0.22
N VAL A 24 -7.04 14.80 -0.54
CA VAL A 24 -8.26 14.17 -1.04
C VAL A 24 -9.04 13.57 0.14
N ARG A 25 -10.28 14.01 0.31
CA ARG A 25 -11.20 13.45 1.32
C ARG A 25 -11.92 12.24 0.74
N LEU A 26 -11.94 11.12 1.47
CA LEU A 26 -12.55 9.86 1.02
C LEU A 26 -14.01 10.02 0.60
N GLN A 27 -14.80 10.82 1.31
CA GLN A 27 -16.21 11.08 0.96
C GLN A 27 -16.34 11.81 -0.39
N THR A 28 -15.49 12.82 -0.62
CA THR A 28 -15.49 13.56 -1.89
C THR A 28 -15.06 12.64 -3.03
N LEU A 29 -14.02 11.84 -2.83
CA LEU A 29 -13.58 10.83 -3.80
C LEU A 29 -14.69 9.82 -4.12
N ASP A 30 -15.36 9.24 -3.12
CA ASP A 30 -16.46 8.28 -3.32
C ASP A 30 -17.60 8.91 -4.13
N SER A 31 -18.02 10.13 -3.78
CA SER A 31 -19.09 10.83 -4.50
C SER A 31 -18.73 11.12 -5.96
N THR A 32 -17.48 11.52 -6.23
CA THR A 32 -16.98 11.78 -7.58
C THR A 32 -16.86 10.48 -8.38
N LEU A 33 -16.37 9.40 -7.79
CA LEU A 33 -16.31 8.09 -8.46
C LEU A 33 -17.70 7.56 -8.80
N ARG A 34 -18.68 7.68 -7.89
CA ARG A 34 -20.08 7.28 -8.17
C ARG A 34 -20.74 8.11 -9.27
N LYS A 35 -20.37 9.39 -9.37
CA LYS A 35 -20.87 10.30 -10.41
C LYS A 35 -20.37 9.88 -11.80
N TRP A 36 -19.11 9.44 -11.90
CA TRP A 36 -18.45 9.24 -13.20
C TRP A 36 -18.28 7.77 -13.62
N ILE A 37 -18.37 6.81 -12.70
CA ILE A 37 -18.22 5.39 -12.99
C ILE A 37 -19.61 4.74 -12.98
N PRO A 38 -20.12 4.26 -14.14
CA PRO A 38 -21.34 3.46 -14.20
C PRO A 38 -21.21 2.28 -13.24
N ARG A 39 -22.26 2.02 -12.47
CA ARG A 39 -22.29 0.94 -11.48
C ARG A 39 -22.09 -0.39 -12.21
N MET A 40 -20.85 -0.89 -12.27
CA MET A 40 -20.59 -2.25 -12.75
C MET A 40 -21.32 -3.20 -11.81
N GLY A 41 -22.17 -4.03 -12.42
CA GLY A 41 -23.28 -4.73 -11.81
C GLY A 41 -22.93 -5.50 -10.54
N GLU A 42 -23.96 -5.64 -9.70
CA GLU A 42 -23.98 -6.52 -8.54
C GLU A 42 -23.51 -7.91 -8.96
N THR A 43 -22.34 -8.29 -8.45
CA THR A 43 -21.74 -9.60 -8.70
C THR A 43 -22.26 -10.58 -7.64
N PRO A 44 -22.54 -11.86 -7.99
CA PRO A 44 -23.29 -12.78 -7.14
C PRO A 44 -22.67 -13.03 -5.77
N ALA A 45 -23.55 -13.29 -4.80
CA ALA A 45 -23.19 -13.66 -3.43
C ALA A 45 -22.15 -14.81 -3.42
N ALA A 46 -21.05 -14.55 -2.72
CA ALA A 46 -19.94 -15.48 -2.55
C ALA A 46 -20.40 -16.84 -1.99
N ALA A 47 -19.83 -17.92 -2.53
CA ALA A 47 -20.01 -19.27 -2.01
C ALA A 47 -19.41 -19.39 -0.58
N PRO A 48 -20.12 -20.01 0.37
CA PRO A 48 -19.60 -20.23 1.72
C PRO A 48 -18.66 -21.45 1.72
N GLY A 49 -17.39 -21.27 2.11
CA GLY A 49 -16.48 -22.41 2.24
C GLY A 49 -15.02 -22.14 2.65
N GLY A 50 -14.58 -20.88 2.77
CA GLY A 50 -13.23 -20.56 3.24
C GLY A 50 -13.18 -20.30 4.74
N GLU A 51 -12.03 -20.59 5.36
CA GLU A 51 -11.72 -20.09 6.70
C GLU A 51 -11.89 -18.56 6.74
N PRO A 52 -12.35 -17.98 7.88
CA PRO A 52 -12.54 -16.55 7.98
C PRO A 52 -11.21 -15.82 7.74
N SER A 53 -11.19 -15.00 6.68
CA SER A 53 -10.05 -14.13 6.36
C SER A 53 -9.62 -13.32 7.60
N SER A 54 -8.33 -13.39 7.94
CA SER A 54 -7.71 -12.64 9.04
C SER A 54 -7.61 -11.13 8.78
N LEU A 55 -7.91 -10.71 7.54
CA LEU A 55 -7.94 -9.31 7.13
C LEU A 55 -9.19 -8.60 7.67
N PRO A 56 -9.11 -7.31 8.06
CA PRO A 56 -10.28 -6.52 8.41
C PRO A 56 -11.38 -6.56 7.33
N PRO A 57 -12.67 -6.50 7.69
CA PRO A 57 -13.79 -6.52 6.73
C PRO A 57 -13.66 -5.49 5.59
N GLU A 58 -13.10 -4.32 5.89
CA GLU A 58 -12.88 -3.21 4.97
C GLU A 58 -11.60 -3.32 4.15
N HIS A 59 -10.78 -4.36 4.37
CA HIS A 59 -9.49 -4.51 3.69
C HIS A 59 -9.69 -4.74 2.18
N PRO A 60 -8.96 -4.04 1.30
CA PRO A 60 -9.16 -4.13 -0.15
C PRO A 60 -9.08 -5.56 -0.70
N LEU A 61 -8.10 -6.36 -0.24
CA LEU A 61 -7.98 -7.75 -0.70
C LEU A 61 -9.19 -8.62 -0.30
N ARG A 62 -9.68 -8.49 0.94
CA ARG A 62 -10.89 -9.20 1.39
C ARG A 62 -12.12 -8.79 0.59
N LEU A 63 -12.23 -7.50 0.25
CA LEU A 63 -13.29 -6.98 -0.59
C LEU A 63 -13.21 -7.47 -2.06
N LEU A 64 -12.02 -7.80 -2.55
CA LEU A 64 -11.82 -8.43 -3.86
C LEU A 64 -12.20 -9.92 -3.82
N GLU A 65 -11.77 -10.66 -2.79
CA GLU A 65 -12.17 -12.06 -2.60
C GLU A 65 -13.69 -12.21 -2.54
N GLN A 66 -14.37 -11.37 -1.75
CA GLN A 66 -15.84 -11.38 -1.64
C GLN A 66 -16.57 -11.07 -2.95
N ARG A 67 -15.90 -10.40 -3.90
CA ARG A 67 -16.42 -10.13 -5.25
C ARG A 67 -16.05 -11.23 -6.25
N GLY A 68 -15.53 -12.37 -5.80
CA GLY A 68 -15.09 -13.47 -6.65
C GLY A 68 -13.80 -13.18 -7.41
N ARG A 69 -12.99 -12.22 -6.96
CA ARG A 69 -11.71 -11.85 -7.59
C ARG A 69 -10.50 -12.49 -6.88
N GLY A 70 -10.65 -13.74 -6.44
CA GLY A 70 -9.62 -14.49 -5.72
C GLY A 70 -8.32 -14.66 -6.51
N GLU A 71 -8.40 -14.93 -7.82
CA GLU A 71 -7.21 -15.06 -8.69
C GLU A 71 -6.35 -13.78 -8.71
N LEU A 72 -6.98 -12.60 -8.78
CA LEU A 72 -6.26 -11.33 -8.70
C LEU A 72 -5.58 -11.15 -7.33
N VAL A 73 -6.22 -11.62 -6.25
CA VAL A 73 -5.63 -11.58 -4.92
C VAL A 73 -4.41 -12.51 -4.84
N ALA A 74 -4.49 -13.70 -5.43
CA ALA A 74 -3.37 -14.62 -5.55
C ALA A 74 -2.22 -14.00 -6.34
N GLU A 75 -2.48 -13.38 -7.50
CA GLU A 75 -1.48 -12.68 -8.32
C GLU A 75 -0.77 -11.56 -7.52
N ILE A 76 -1.52 -10.77 -6.73
CA ILE A 76 -0.93 -9.71 -5.89
C ILE A 76 -0.02 -10.31 -4.81
N ILE A 77 -0.42 -11.41 -4.19
CA ILE A 77 0.36 -12.11 -3.17
C ILE A 77 1.63 -12.70 -3.81
N GLU A 78 1.51 -13.35 -4.95
CA GLU A 78 2.63 -13.92 -5.70
C GLU A 78 3.65 -12.85 -6.07
N LEU A 79 3.22 -11.73 -6.64
CA LEU A 79 4.10 -10.61 -6.98
C LEU A 79 4.85 -10.07 -5.75
N PHE A 80 4.19 -10.00 -4.60
CA PHE A 80 4.84 -9.60 -3.36
C PHE A 80 5.90 -10.62 -2.92
N LEU A 81 5.60 -11.92 -3.00
CA LEU A 81 6.54 -12.99 -2.67
C LEU A 81 7.74 -13.06 -3.64
N GLU A 82 7.53 -12.74 -4.91
CA GLU A 82 8.61 -12.68 -5.91
C GLU A 82 9.54 -11.48 -5.72
N THR A 83 8.97 -10.31 -5.40
CA THR A 83 9.75 -9.06 -5.34
C THR A 83 10.40 -8.79 -3.98
N THR A 84 9.86 -9.37 -2.91
CA THR A 84 10.36 -9.15 -1.54
C THR A 84 11.80 -9.65 -1.31
N PRO A 85 12.20 -10.86 -1.76
CA PRO A 85 13.55 -11.37 -1.54
C PRO A 85 14.64 -10.45 -2.10
N GLN A 86 14.44 -9.91 -3.31
CA GLN A 86 15.40 -8.99 -3.92
C GLN A 86 15.54 -7.70 -3.11
N ARG A 87 14.42 -7.15 -2.58
CA ARG A 87 14.44 -5.95 -1.74
C ARG A 87 15.13 -6.19 -0.40
N LEU A 88 14.94 -7.38 0.19
CA LEU A 88 15.65 -7.76 1.42
C LEU A 88 17.16 -7.86 1.17
N GLU A 89 17.57 -8.40 0.03
CA GLU A 89 19.00 -8.50 -0.31
C GLU A 89 19.63 -7.11 -0.52
N GLN A 90 18.95 -6.22 -1.26
CA GLN A 90 19.36 -4.83 -1.39
C GLN A 90 19.49 -4.12 -0.04
N MET A 91 18.60 -4.43 0.90
CA MET A 91 18.64 -3.86 2.25
C MET A 91 19.83 -4.40 3.05
N ARG A 92 20.15 -5.70 2.93
CA ARG A 92 21.33 -6.31 3.54
C ARG A 92 22.62 -5.70 2.98
N GLU A 93 22.71 -5.52 1.67
CA GLU A 93 23.86 -4.87 1.04
C GLU A 93 24.03 -3.41 1.49
N ALA A 94 22.93 -2.64 1.53
CA ALA A 94 22.96 -1.26 2.01
C ALA A 94 23.45 -1.17 3.47
N ARG A 95 23.03 -2.11 4.31
CA ARG A 95 23.53 -2.23 5.69
C ARG A 95 25.03 -2.51 5.74
N LEU A 96 25.54 -3.43 4.92
CA LEU A 96 26.99 -3.74 4.85
C LEU A 96 27.82 -2.53 4.40
N LYS A 97 27.25 -1.65 3.56
CA LYS A 97 27.88 -0.41 3.09
C LYS A 97 27.70 0.78 4.05
N ALA A 98 27.09 0.57 5.21
CA ALA A 98 26.70 1.62 6.15
C ALA A 98 25.80 2.72 5.51
N ASP A 99 25.05 2.39 4.46
CA ASP A 99 24.13 3.31 3.78
C ASP A 99 22.75 3.30 4.46
N SER A 100 22.66 4.02 5.58
CA SER A 100 21.43 4.17 6.36
C SER A 100 20.29 4.77 5.54
N ALA A 101 20.57 5.65 4.58
CA ALA A 101 19.53 6.28 3.76
C ALA A 101 18.82 5.23 2.89
N SER A 102 19.60 4.37 2.22
CA SER A 102 19.04 3.28 1.41
C SER A 102 18.30 2.24 2.26
N VAL A 103 18.84 1.87 3.43
CA VAL A 103 18.14 0.95 4.36
C VAL A 103 16.77 1.52 4.76
N LEU A 104 16.72 2.80 5.17
CA LEU A 104 15.48 3.45 5.59
C LEU A 104 14.45 3.55 4.46
N SER A 105 14.91 3.85 3.24
CA SER A 105 14.08 3.95 2.04
C SER A 105 13.48 2.58 1.64
N LEU A 106 14.31 1.54 1.60
CA LEU A 106 13.87 0.18 1.31
C LEU A 106 12.89 -0.32 2.37
N ALA A 107 13.16 -0.08 3.65
CA ALA A 107 12.26 -0.44 4.74
C ALA A 107 10.94 0.33 4.67
N HIS A 108 10.96 1.60 4.24
CA HIS A 108 9.74 2.37 4.02
C HIS A 108 8.85 1.76 2.93
N SER A 109 9.45 1.47 1.78
CA SER A 109 8.75 0.90 0.63
C SER A 109 8.17 -0.47 0.97
N LEU A 110 8.97 -1.34 1.61
CA LEU A 110 8.55 -2.68 1.99
C LEU A 110 7.46 -2.67 3.07
N LYS A 111 7.54 -1.75 4.05
CA LYS A 111 6.45 -1.53 5.02
C LYS A 111 5.14 -1.18 4.31
N GLY A 112 5.18 -0.25 3.36
CA GLY A 112 3.99 0.18 2.62
C GLY A 112 3.33 -0.97 1.86
N ALA A 113 4.13 -1.77 1.16
CA ALA A 113 3.65 -2.97 0.46
C ALA A 113 3.07 -4.01 1.43
N ALA A 114 3.75 -4.27 2.55
CA ALA A 114 3.29 -5.20 3.57
C ALA A 114 1.94 -4.78 4.18
N VAL A 115 1.75 -3.49 4.47
CA VAL A 115 0.46 -2.96 4.97
C VAL A 115 -0.67 -3.15 3.95
N GLN A 116 -0.40 -2.94 2.66
CA GLN A 116 -1.43 -3.12 1.61
C GLN A 116 -1.89 -4.57 1.46
N LEU A 117 -1.02 -5.53 1.76
CA LEU A 117 -1.36 -6.96 1.76
C LEU A 117 -1.90 -7.46 3.10
N GLY A 118 -1.85 -6.65 4.16
CA GLY A 118 -2.15 -7.09 5.52
C GLY A 118 -1.07 -7.97 6.15
N ALA A 119 0.16 -7.94 5.63
CA ALA A 119 1.33 -8.62 6.19
C ALA A 119 1.88 -7.84 7.41
N TRP A 120 1.08 -7.78 8.49
CA TRP A 120 1.33 -6.92 9.64
C TRP A 120 2.67 -7.16 10.33
N GLY A 121 3.07 -8.43 10.50
CA GLY A 121 4.36 -8.76 11.10
C GLY A 121 5.55 -8.19 10.30
N MET A 122 5.51 -8.25 8.98
CA MET A 122 6.53 -7.66 8.11
C MET A 122 6.53 -6.13 8.19
N ALA A 123 5.35 -5.50 8.26
CA ALA A 123 5.23 -4.06 8.43
C ALA A 123 5.83 -3.58 9.77
N GLU A 124 5.62 -4.34 10.85
CA GLU A 124 6.22 -4.07 12.16
C GLU A 124 7.74 -4.22 12.16
N LEU A 125 8.27 -5.28 11.54
CA LEU A 125 9.73 -5.46 11.39
C LEU A 125 10.36 -4.31 10.61
N CYS A 126 9.77 -3.92 9.48
CA CYS A 126 10.24 -2.77 8.71
C CYS A 126 10.18 -1.47 9.53
N GLN A 127 9.16 -1.28 10.35
CA GLN A 127 9.08 -0.13 11.27
C GLN A 127 10.18 -0.15 12.33
N LYS A 128 10.51 -1.32 12.91
CA LYS A 128 11.64 -1.46 13.83
C LYS A 128 12.95 -1.08 13.15
N ILE A 129 13.21 -1.57 11.94
CA ILE A 129 14.38 -1.19 11.13
C ILE A 129 14.43 0.33 10.94
N GLN A 130 13.30 0.98 10.65
CA GLN A 130 13.26 2.44 10.51
C GLN A 130 13.57 3.20 11.79
N THR A 131 13.09 2.72 12.94
CA THR A 131 13.36 3.32 14.24
C THR A 131 14.84 3.18 14.61
N LEU A 132 15.41 1.97 14.45
CA LEU A 132 16.81 1.67 14.74
C LEU A 132 17.77 2.43 13.81
N GLY A 133 17.47 2.47 12.51
CA GLY A 133 18.28 3.18 11.52
C GLY A 133 18.27 4.70 11.68
N ARG A 134 17.26 5.26 12.36
CA ARG A 134 17.21 6.69 12.74
C ARG A 134 17.95 6.98 14.06
N GLY A 135 18.07 5.97 14.93
CA GLY A 135 18.73 6.04 16.22
C GLY A 135 20.16 5.52 16.22
N ALA A 136 21.02 5.99 15.30
CA ALA A 136 22.50 5.87 15.32
C ALA A 136 23.14 4.49 15.69
N SER A 137 22.42 3.36 15.67
CA SER A 137 22.97 2.04 15.99
C SER A 137 22.64 1.06 14.87
N MET A 138 23.53 0.98 13.87
CA MET A 138 23.44 0.00 12.78
C MET A 138 23.67 -1.45 13.26
N ALA A 139 24.22 -1.63 14.48
CA ALA A 139 24.49 -2.94 15.08
C ALA A 139 23.21 -3.73 15.39
N GLU A 140 22.13 -3.06 15.83
CA GLU A 140 20.87 -3.73 16.23
C GLU A 140 19.98 -4.13 15.04
N THR A 141 20.29 -3.65 13.83
CA THR A 141 19.57 -4.05 12.60
C THR A 141 20.00 -5.44 12.11
N GLY A 142 21.06 -6.03 12.70
CA GLY A 142 21.55 -7.37 12.39
C GLY A 142 20.53 -8.47 12.73
N ASP A 143 19.90 -8.36 13.90
CA ASP A 143 19.06 -9.42 14.49
C ASP A 143 17.67 -9.55 13.85
N LEU A 144 17.25 -8.59 13.03
CA LEU A 144 15.92 -8.58 12.38
C LEU A 144 15.94 -9.09 10.93
N LEU A 145 17.11 -9.40 10.39
CA LEU A 145 17.30 -9.78 8.97
C LEU A 145 17.93 -11.17 8.78
N TYR A 146 18.06 -11.92 9.89
CA TYR A 146 18.30 -13.37 9.97
C TYR A 146 16.99 -14.09 10.26
#